data_AF-A0A832X283-F1
#
_entry.id   AF-A0A832X283-F1
#
_cell.length_a   1.000
_cell.length_b   1.000
_cell.length_c   1.000
_cell.angle_alpha   90.00
_cell.angle_beta   90.00
_cell.angle_gamma   90.00
#
_symmetry.space_group_name_H-M   'P 1'
#
loop_
_entity.id
_entity.type
_entity.pdbx_description
1 polymer ?
#
loop_
_entity_poly.entity_id
_entity_poly.type
_entity_poly.pdbx_seq_one_letter_code
_entity_poly.pdbx_strand_id
1 'polypeptide(L)' 'MRINSRYSNLLTSFLMALVLDTVMTFTMVSIQLGWTSSFAVAFLRGWLVGFAVALPTSLLVMPLIRQVVKKLTSENL' A
#
# COMPACT_ATOMS: atom_id res chain seq x y z
N MET A 1 6.56 6.68 25.44
CA MET A 1 7.28 5.40 25.27
C MET A 1 8.22 5.54 24.09
N ARG A 2 9.54 5.39 24.29
CA ARG A 2 10.57 5.60 23.26
C ARG A 2 10.69 4.36 22.37
N ILE A 3 10.15 4.44 21.15
CA ILE A 3 10.23 3.37 20.15
C ILE A 3 11.66 3.35 19.60
N ASN A 4 12.29 2.17 19.61
CA ASN A 4 13.67 1.95 19.16
C ASN A 4 13.83 2.38 17.68
N SER A 5 14.78 3.29 17.42
CA SER A 5 15.04 3.95 16.12
C SER A 5 15.13 2.99 14.93
N ARG A 6 15.56 1.74 15.16
CA ARG A 6 15.73 0.72 14.12
C ARG A 6 14.42 0.25 13.46
N TYR A 7 13.30 0.31 14.18
CA TYR A 7 11.96 -0.01 13.62
C TYR A 7 11.15 1.24 13.30
N SER A 8 11.59 2.41 13.79
CA SER A 8 10.89 3.67 13.57
C SER A 8 10.77 3.98 12.08
N ASN A 9 11.83 3.74 11.29
CA ASN A 9 11.79 3.96 9.84
C ASN A 9 10.82 2.99 9.14
N LEU A 10 10.87 1.69 9.47
CA LEU A 10 9.98 0.70 8.87
C LEU A 10 8.51 0.99 9.20
N LEU A 11 8.23 1.32 10.47
CA LEU A 11 6.88 1.66 10.92
C LEU A 11 6.38 2.95 10.30
N THR A 12 7.27 3.95 10.13
CA THR A 12 6.93 5.22 9.46
C THR A 12 6.62 4.98 7.99
N SER A 13 7.45 4.23 7.26
CA SER A 13 7.19 3.89 5.86
C SER A 13 5.92 3.08 5.69
N PHE A 14 5.65 2.12 6.59
CA PHE A 14 4.42 1.35 6.58
C PHE A 14 3.18 2.21 6.83
N LEU A 15 3.22 3.07 7.86
CA LEU A 15 2.12 4.00 8.16
C LEU A 15 1.90 5.01 7.04
N MET A 16 2.97 5.51 6.41
CA MET A 16 2.86 6.40 5.27
C MET A 16 2.21 5.71 4.07
N ALA A 17 2.60 4.47 3.76
CA ALA A 17 1.98 3.68 2.70
C ALA A 17 0.49 3.42 3.01
N LEU A 18 0.16 3.11 4.26
CA LEU A 18 -1.21 2.90 4.71
C LEU A 18 -2.06 4.17 4.54
N VAL A 19 -1.55 5.32 4.98
CA VAL A 19 -2.24 6.61 4.85
C VAL A 19 -2.43 6.97 3.38
N LEU A 20 -1.41 6.80 2.55
CA LEU A 20 -1.48 7.08 1.12
C LEU A 20 -2.54 6.22 0.42
N ASP A 21 -2.56 4.91 0.70
CA ASP A 21 -3.55 3.98 0.13
C ASP A 21 -4.98 4.30 0.59
N THR A 22 -5.13 4.67 1.87
CA THR A 22 -6.40 5.10 2.44
C THR A 22 -6.92 6.36 1.76
N VAL A 23 -6.09 7.39 1.61
CA VAL A 23 -6.46 8.67 1.00
C VAL A 23 -6.77 8.51 -0.49
N MET A 24 -5.97 7.71 -1.20
CA MET A 24 -6.20 7.43 -2.62
C MET A 24 -7.54 6.71 -2.83
N THR A 25 -7.77 5.63 -2.08
CA THR A 25 -9.02 4.86 -2.16
C THR A 25 -10.23 5.72 -1.77
N PHE A 26 -10.11 6.53 -0.71
CA PHE A 26 -11.15 7.45 -0.28
C PHE A 26 -11.52 8.45 -1.37
N THR A 27 -10.52 9.08 -1.99
CA THR A 27 -10.71 10.06 -3.06
C THR A 27 -11.36 9.41 -4.27
N MET A 28 -10.89 8.22 -4.66
CA MET A 28 -11.42 7.50 -5.83
C MET A 28 -12.89 7.11 -5.64
N VAL A 29 -13.24 6.56 -4.47
CA VAL A 29 -14.63 6.21 -4.12
C VAL A 29 -15.50 7.47 -4.03
N SER A 30 -14.95 8.59 -3.53
CA SER A 30 -15.68 9.86 -3.44
C SER A 30 -16.04 10.40 -4.81
N ILE A 31 -15.13 10.27 -5.78
CA ILE A 31 -15.36 10.70 -7.17
C ILE A 31 -16.33 9.75 -7.88
N GLN A 32 -16.22 8.44 -7.67
CA GLN A 32 -17.02 7.44 -8.40
C GLN A 32 -18.46 7.30 -7.88
N LEU A 33 -18.65 7.26 -6.56
CA LEU A 33 -19.98 7.06 -5.95
C LEU A 33 -20.63 8.35 -5.45
N GLY A 34 -19.84 9.41 -5.26
CA GLY A 34 -20.31 10.58 -4.51
C GLY A 34 -20.64 10.26 -3.05
N TRP A 35 -21.26 11.22 -2.36
CA TRP A 35 -21.59 11.13 -0.94
C TRP A 35 -22.99 10.51 -0.75
N THR A 36 -23.13 9.24 -1.13
CA THR A 36 -24.37 8.47 -0.96
C THR A 36 -24.33 7.64 0.33
N SER A 37 -25.47 7.10 0.77
CA SER A 37 -25.53 6.21 1.94
C SER A 37 -24.64 4.95 1.82
N SER A 38 -24.28 4.56 0.59
CA SER A 38 -23.39 3.43 0.31
C SER A 38 -21.91 3.79 0.30
N PHE A 39 -21.56 5.08 0.39
CA PHE A 39 -20.18 5.56 0.28
C PHE A 39 -19.25 4.90 1.29
N ALA A 40 -19.61 4.94 2.58
CA ALA A 40 -18.78 4.38 3.65
C ALA A 40 -18.58 2.87 3.50
N VAL A 41 -19.62 2.15 3.07
CA VAL A 41 -19.56 0.70 2.84
C VAL A 41 -18.69 0.38 1.63
N ALA A 42 -18.84 1.12 0.53
CA ALA A 42 -18.04 0.95 -0.68
C ALA A 42 -16.56 1.27 -0.42
N PHE A 43 -16.27 2.34 0.33
CA PHE A 43 -14.93 2.71 0.75
C PHE A 43 -14.28 1.62 1.61
N LEU A 44 -14.92 1.21 2.71
CA LEU A 44 -14.37 0.20 3.61
C LEU A 44 -14.17 -1.14 2.90
N ARG A 45 -15.10 -1.55 2.04
CA ARG A 45 -14.99 -2.79 1.27
C ARG A 45 -13.84 -2.71 0.26
N GLY A 46 -13.75 -1.62 -0.49
CA GLY A 46 -12.67 -1.40 -1.48
C GLY A 46 -11.30 -1.36 -0.81
N TRP A 47 -11.19 -0.61 0.29
CA TRP A 47 -9.97 -0.48 1.06
C TRP A 47 -9.52 -1.81 1.69
N LEU A 48 -10.43 -2.56 2.34
CA LEU A 48 -10.11 -3.85 2.94
C LEU A 48 -9.68 -4.89 1.89
N VAL A 49 -10.38 -4.95 0.76
CA VAL A 49 -10.02 -5.88 -0.33
C VAL A 49 -8.69 -5.47 -0.95
N GLY A 50 -8.48 -4.17 -1.22
CA GLY A 50 -7.21 -3.65 -1.73
C GLY A 50 -6.04 -3.97 -0.82
N PHE A 51 -6.18 -3.69 0.47
CA PHE A 51 -5.16 -3.99 1.48
C PHE A 51 -4.89 -5.50 1.60
N ALA A 52 -5.94 -6.33 1.65
CA ALA A 52 -5.83 -7.77 1.74
C ALA A 52 -5.17 -8.41 0.50
N VAL A 53 -5.35 -7.81 -0.68
CA VAL A 53 -4.69 -8.26 -1.93
C VAL A 53 -3.27 -7.70 -2.05
N ALA A 54 -3.03 -6.48 -1.59
CA ALA A 54 -1.71 -5.84 -1.66
C ALA A 54 -0.65 -6.59 -0.86
N LEU A 55 -0.98 -7.14 0.32
CA LEU A 55 -0.05 -7.93 1.14
C LEU A 55 0.51 -9.17 0.41
N PRO A 56 -0.31 -10.15 -0.03
CA PRO A 56 0.20 -11.32 -0.75
C PRO A 56 0.82 -10.94 -2.10
N THR A 57 0.28 -9.93 -2.79
CA THR A 57 0.86 -9.43 -4.04
C THR A 57 2.26 -8.89 -3.80
N SER A 58 2.47 -8.08 -2.75
CA SER A 58 3.80 -7.55 -2.43
C SER A 58 4.82 -8.66 -2.12
N LEU A 59 4.41 -9.70 -1.40
CA LEU A 59 5.28 -10.85 -1.09
C LEU A 59 5.69 -11.62 -2.35
N LEU A 60 4.76 -11.83 -3.29
CA LEU A 60 5.02 -12.55 -4.54
C LEU A 60 5.74 -11.69 -5.59
N VAL A 61 5.43 -10.39 -5.66
CA VAL A 61 5.96 -9.47 -6.66
C VAL A 61 7.33 -8.91 -6.26
N MET A 62 7.63 -8.78 -4.96
CA MET A 62 8.95 -8.33 -4.47
C MET A 62 10.13 -9.13 -5.07
N PRO A 63 10.17 -10.47 -5.08
CA PRO A 63 11.27 -11.22 -5.70
C PRO A 63 11.33 -10.99 -7.23
N LEU A 64 10.18 -10.87 -7.89
CA LEU A 64 10.11 -10.59 -9.33
C LEU A 64 10.71 -9.21 -9.66
N ILE A 65 10.30 -8.18 -8.92
CA ILE A 65 10.83 -6.80 -9.05
C ILE A 65 12.33 -6.82 -8.81
N ARG A 66 12.83 -7.52 -7.77
CA ARG A 66 14.27 -7.63 -7.51
C ARG A 66 15.03 -8.25 -8.68
N GLN A 67 14.48 -9.26 -9.34
CA GLN A 67 15.10 -9.85 -10.53
C GLN A 67 15.12 -8.87 -11.71
N VAL A 68 14.03 -8.13 -11.93
CA VAL A 68 13.95 -7.11 -12.98
C VAL A 68 14.95 -5.99 -12.72
N VAL A 69 14.97 -5.43 -11.50
CA VAL A 69 15.92 -4.40 -11.10
C VAL A 69 17.35 -4.90 -11.25
N LYS A 70 17.67 -6.11 -10.80
CA LYS A 70 19.02 -6.69 -10.99
C LYS A 70 19.42 -6.80 -12.46
N LYS A 71 18.50 -7.18 -13.35
CA LYS A 71 18.75 -7.23 -14.81
C LYS A 71 18.94 -5.84 -15.41
N LEU A 72 18.17 -4.85 -14.95
CA LEU A 72 18.24 -3.47 -15.46
C LEU A 72 19.44 -2.70 -14.93
N THR A 73 19.87 -2.99 -13.70
CA THR A 73 20.98 -2.26 -13.05
C THR A 73 22.35 -2.76 -13.48
N SER A 74 22.46 -3.90 -14.19
CA SER A 74 23.72 -4.39 -14.77
C SER A 74 24.94 -4.17 -13.87
N GLU A 75 24.85 -4.53 -12.59
CA GLU A 75 26.03 -4.57 -11.75
C GLU A 75 26.62 -5.96 -11.89
N ASN A 76 27.58 -6.06 -12.81
CA ASN A 76 28.64 -7.07 -12.76
C ASN A 76 29.30 -6.95 -11.38
N LEU A 77 28.82 -7.72 -10.41
CA LEU A 77 29.58 -8.10 -9.21
C LEU A 77 30.31 -9.40 -9.49
#